data_AF-A0A931RB61-F1
#
_entry.id   AF-A0A931RB61-F1
#
_cell.length_a   1.000
_cell.length_b   1.000
_cell.length_c   1.000
_cell.angle_alpha   90.00
_cell.angle_beta   90.00
_cell.angle_gamma   90.00
#
_symmetry.space_group_name_H-M   'P 1'
#
loop_
_entity.id
_entity.type
_entity.pdbx_description
1 polymer ?
#
loop_
_entity_poly.entity_id
_entity_poly.type
_entity_poly.pdbx_seq_one_letter_code
_entity_poly.pdbx_strand_id
1 'polypeptide(L)'
;MEQVTGLRQVYRSDALDALARDDSVIREEYQRNQAWGLLASVDLHHCNPATIRDAEKIKQFTYELCKKIDMQRYGECQVVRFGNGELEGYSMFQFIETSCISAHFDEMVANTTYLDIFSCKYFNPYEASEFAKEFFEAKDYNLTYTLRK
;
A
#
# COMPACT_ATOMS: atom_id res chain seq x y z
N MET A 1 -29.73 1.82 -17.76
CA MET A 1 -28.40 1.53 -18.32
C MET A 1 -27.54 2.74 -18.05
N GLU A 2 -27.09 2.90 -16.81
CA GLU A 2 -26.25 4.04 -16.41
C GLU A 2 -24.81 3.73 -16.79
N GLN A 3 -24.27 4.53 -17.72
CA GLN A 3 -22.85 4.61 -17.95
C GLN A 3 -22.24 5.39 -16.80
N VAL A 4 -21.84 4.69 -15.74
CA VAL A 4 -20.92 5.25 -14.74
C VAL A 4 -19.55 5.27 -15.40
N THR A 5 -19.11 6.46 -15.83
CA THR A 5 -17.73 6.70 -16.24
C THR A 5 -16.84 6.50 -15.02
N GLY A 6 -16.38 5.26 -14.84
CA GLY A 6 -15.70 4.76 -13.64
C GLY A 6 -14.31 5.33 -13.46
N LEU A 7 -14.22 6.55 -12.92
CA LEU A 7 -13.05 6.95 -12.16
C LEU A 7 -13.09 6.19 -10.83
N ARG A 8 -12.05 5.39 -10.55
CA ARG A 8 -11.88 4.75 -9.24
C ARG A 8 -11.96 5.82 -8.15
N GLN A 9 -12.65 5.54 -7.06
CA GLN A 9 -12.67 6.44 -5.92
C GLN A 9 -11.26 6.50 -5.33
N VAL A 10 -10.68 7.70 -5.31
CA VAL A 10 -9.36 7.99 -4.74
C VAL A 10 -9.55 8.72 -3.43
N TYR A 11 -8.99 8.20 -2.35
CA TYR A 11 -9.00 8.79 -1.02
C TYR A 11 -7.66 9.49 -0.80
N ARG A 12 -7.68 10.80 -0.52
CA ARG A 12 -6.46 11.58 -0.32
C ARG A 12 -6.24 11.89 1.15
N SER A 13 -5.02 11.69 1.63
CA SER A 13 -4.72 11.88 3.06
C SER A 13 -4.96 13.30 3.58
N ASP A 14 -4.90 14.33 2.74
CA ASP A 14 -5.19 15.71 3.08
C ASP A 14 -6.70 16.01 3.20
N ALA A 15 -7.54 15.17 2.61
CA ALA A 15 -9.00 15.22 2.70
C ALA A 15 -9.57 14.24 3.74
N LEU A 16 -8.73 13.40 4.34
CA LEU A 16 -9.11 12.44 5.38
C LEU A 16 -8.94 13.08 6.77
N ASP A 17 -9.93 13.87 7.23
CA ASP A 17 -9.97 14.37 8.61
C ASP A 17 -10.10 13.23 9.64
N ALA A 18 -9.91 13.47 10.94
CA ALA A 18 -9.88 12.43 11.98
C ALA A 18 -11.15 11.55 12.12
N LEU A 19 -12.27 11.95 11.50
CA LEU A 19 -13.51 11.17 11.32
C LEU A 19 -13.51 10.25 10.08
N ALA A 20 -12.50 10.37 9.21
CA ALA A 20 -12.38 9.75 7.89
C ALA A 20 -11.53 8.47 7.87
N ARG A 21 -11.25 7.88 9.04
CA ARG A 21 -10.57 6.57 9.17
C ARG A 21 -11.55 5.44 9.50
N ASP A 22 -12.84 5.68 9.31
CA ASP A 22 -13.88 4.67 9.50
C ASP A 22 -13.86 3.66 8.33
N ASP A 23 -13.34 2.46 8.61
CA ASP A 23 -13.28 1.34 7.67
C ASP A 23 -14.58 0.51 7.65
N SER A 24 -15.58 0.86 8.47
CA SER A 24 -16.82 0.10 8.66
C SER A 24 -17.52 -0.20 7.33
N VAL A 25 -17.66 0.79 6.45
CA VAL A 25 -18.30 0.63 5.13
C VAL A 25 -17.54 -0.40 4.28
N ILE A 26 -16.21 -0.33 4.24
CA ILE A 26 -15.37 -1.26 3.48
C ILE A 26 -15.47 -2.66 4.07
N ARG A 27 -15.45 -2.77 5.40
CA ARG A 27 -15.56 -4.03 6.14
C ARG A 27 -16.90 -4.71 5.93
N GLU A 28 -17.98 -3.95 6.01
CA GLU A 28 -19.33 -4.44 5.75
C GLU A 28 -19.47 -4.89 4.29
N GLU A 29 -18.95 -4.14 3.33
CA GLU A 29 -18.97 -4.55 1.92
C GLU A 29 -18.13 -5.80 1.66
N TYR A 30 -16.96 -5.91 2.29
CA TYR A 30 -16.12 -7.11 2.22
C TYR A 30 -16.88 -8.35 2.68
N GLN A 31 -17.54 -8.26 3.83
CA GLN A 31 -18.33 -9.35 4.42
C GLN A 31 -19.58 -9.66 3.58
N ARG A 32 -20.34 -8.63 3.22
CA ARG A 32 -21.61 -8.74 2.47
C ARG A 32 -21.40 -9.37 1.09
N ASN A 33 -20.31 -9.03 0.42
CA ASN A 33 -19.97 -9.58 -0.90
C ASN A 33 -19.19 -10.90 -0.82
N GLN A 34 -18.86 -11.39 0.39
CA GLN A 34 -17.96 -12.54 0.58
C GLN A 34 -16.69 -12.42 -0.28
N ALA A 35 -16.08 -11.24 -0.26
CA ALA A 35 -14.90 -10.97 -1.08
C ALA A 35 -13.79 -11.99 -0.75
N TRP A 36 -13.15 -12.54 -1.78
CA TRP A 36 -11.98 -13.40 -1.65
C TRP A 36 -10.79 -12.64 -1.06
N GLY A 37 -10.69 -11.34 -1.32
CA GLY A 37 -9.64 -10.50 -0.77
C GLY A 37 -9.85 -9.00 -0.99
N LEU A 38 -8.93 -8.22 -0.45
CA LEU A 38 -8.85 -6.77 -0.56
C LEU A 38 -7.49 -6.42 -1.16
N LEU A 39 -7.50 -5.64 -2.25
CA LEU A 39 -6.33 -4.93 -2.76
C LEU A 39 -6.43 -3.48 -2.33
N ALA A 40 -5.42 -2.98 -1.61
CA ALA A 40 -5.21 -1.56 -1.39
C ALA A 40 -3.98 -1.11 -2.18
N SER A 41 -4.13 -0.09 -3.01
CA SER A 41 -3.04 0.55 -3.75
C SER A 41 -2.85 1.96 -3.19
N VAL A 42 -1.64 2.23 -2.71
CA VAL A 42 -1.27 3.45 -1.99
C VAL A 42 -0.12 4.14 -2.72
N ASP A 43 -0.36 5.36 -3.18
CA ASP A 43 0.67 6.21 -3.79
C ASP A 43 1.12 7.22 -2.74
N LEU A 44 2.33 7.05 -2.20
CA LEU A 44 2.93 7.90 -1.18
C LEU A 44 3.85 8.91 -1.85
N HIS A 45 3.60 10.21 -1.65
CA HIS A 45 4.35 11.26 -2.33
C HIS A 45 5.34 11.95 -1.38
N HIS A 46 6.47 12.39 -1.94
CA HIS A 46 7.49 13.13 -1.19
C HIS A 46 8.02 12.37 0.03
N CYS A 47 8.29 11.08 -0.14
CA CYS A 47 8.89 10.24 0.90
C CYS A 47 10.31 10.70 1.25
N ASN A 48 10.76 10.34 2.45
CA ASN A 48 12.14 10.52 2.88
C ASN A 48 13.08 9.66 2.00
N PRO A 49 14.05 10.28 1.27
CA PRO A 49 15.00 9.56 0.44
C PRO A 49 15.83 8.53 1.21
N ALA A 50 16.11 8.77 2.50
CA ALA A 50 16.92 7.87 3.31
C ALA A 50 16.22 6.53 3.62
N THR A 51 14.89 6.48 3.54
CA THR A 51 14.12 5.25 3.82
C THR A 51 13.81 4.49 2.53
N ILE A 52 13.41 5.17 1.45
CA ILE A 52 13.03 4.52 0.20
C ILE A 52 14.23 4.05 -0.66
N ARG A 53 15.45 4.50 -0.33
CA ARG A 53 16.70 4.13 -1.03
C ARG A 53 17.57 3.15 -0.23
N ASP A 54 17.04 2.62 0.87
CA ASP A 54 17.72 1.70 1.75
C ASP A 54 16.98 0.35 1.76
N ALA A 55 17.64 -0.68 1.23
CA ALA A 55 17.08 -2.02 1.12
C ALA A 55 16.68 -2.62 2.48
N GLU A 56 17.44 -2.33 3.55
CA GLU A 56 17.16 -2.84 4.89
C GLU A 56 15.99 -2.09 5.52
N LYS A 57 15.83 -0.79 5.25
CA LYS A 57 14.64 -0.03 5.64
C LYS A 57 13.38 -0.53 4.92
N ILE A 58 13.47 -0.86 3.63
CA ILE A 58 12.36 -1.44 2.88
C ILE A 58 11.97 -2.82 3.44
N LYS A 59 12.94 -3.68 3.79
CA LYS A 59 12.67 -4.96 4.46
C LYS A 59 12.04 -4.75 5.85
N GLN A 60 12.56 -3.80 6.63
CA GLN A 60 12.02 -3.44 7.93
C GLN A 60 10.56 -3.00 7.82
N PHE A 61 10.25 -2.06 6.90
CA PHE A 61 8.89 -1.62 6.60
C PHE A 61 7.97 -2.81 6.32
N THR A 62 8.40 -3.69 5.41
CA THR A 62 7.61 -4.86 4.99
C THR A 62 7.28 -5.77 6.17
N TYR A 63 8.26 -6.02 7.04
CA TYR A 63 8.07 -6.83 8.25
C TYR A 63 7.06 -6.19 9.21
N GLU A 64 7.21 -4.90 9.47
CA GLU A 64 6.33 -4.16 10.38
C GLU A 64 4.92 -4.01 9.84
N LEU A 65 4.77 -3.77 8.53
CA LEU A 65 3.48 -3.73 7.85
C LEU A 65 2.75 -5.07 7.99
N CYS A 66 3.42 -6.19 7.73
CA CYS A 66 2.82 -7.52 7.89
C CYS A 66 2.32 -7.74 9.32
N LYS A 67 3.11 -7.33 10.33
CA LYS A 67 2.69 -7.38 11.74
C LYS A 67 1.48 -6.48 12.01
N LYS A 68 1.45 -5.27 11.43
CA LYS A 68 0.37 -4.30 11.60
C LYS A 68 -0.96 -4.80 11.05
N ILE A 69 -0.95 -5.44 9.88
CA ILE A 69 -2.15 -6.00 9.24
C ILE A 69 -2.45 -7.44 9.67
N ASP A 70 -1.73 -7.95 10.68
CA ASP A 70 -1.85 -9.31 11.20
C ASP A 70 -1.80 -10.39 10.09
N MET A 71 -0.76 -10.27 9.25
CA MET A 71 -0.45 -11.20 8.17
C MET A 71 0.85 -11.95 8.41
N GLN A 72 0.84 -13.23 8.04
CA GLN A 72 2.01 -14.09 8.12
C GLN A 72 2.78 -14.03 6.80
N ARG A 73 4.07 -13.68 6.90
CA ARG A 73 5.00 -13.68 5.76
C ARG A 73 5.37 -15.10 5.36
N TYR A 74 5.57 -15.30 4.06
CA TYR A 74 6.11 -16.52 3.49
C TYR A 74 7.44 -16.22 2.79
N GLY A 75 8.53 -16.83 3.28
CA GLY A 75 9.87 -16.59 2.76
C GLY A 75 10.42 -15.19 3.05
N GLU A 76 11.58 -14.90 2.47
CA GLU A 76 12.25 -13.60 2.59
C GLU A 76 11.64 -12.54 1.66
N CYS A 77 11.63 -11.29 2.12
CA CYS A 77 11.28 -10.14 1.28
C CYS A 77 12.36 -9.95 0.23
N GLN A 78 11.97 -9.98 -1.04
CA GLN A 78 12.86 -9.69 -2.15
C GLN A 78 12.91 -8.18 -2.34
N VAL A 79 14.11 -7.60 -2.27
CA VAL A 79 14.33 -6.17 -2.52
C VAL A 79 15.45 -6.04 -3.53
N VAL A 80 15.15 -5.45 -4.68
CA VAL A 80 16.07 -5.34 -5.80
C VAL A 80 16.10 -3.89 -6.29
N ARG A 81 17.29 -3.31 -6.35
CA ARG A 81 17.51 -2.01 -7.02
C ARG A 81 17.92 -2.27 -8.46
N PHE A 82 17.18 -1.70 -9.41
CA PHE A 82 17.46 -1.86 -10.84
C PHE A 82 16.91 -0.67 -11.61
N GLY A 83 17.14 -0.65 -12.93
CA GLY A 83 16.79 0.46 -13.82
C GLY A 83 18.02 1.27 -14.24
N ASN A 84 17.80 2.28 -15.06
CA ASN A 84 18.86 3.14 -15.59
C ASN A 84 18.38 4.60 -15.61
N GLY A 85 19.26 5.52 -15.22
CA GLY A 85 18.98 6.96 -15.27
C GLY A 85 17.78 7.33 -14.40
N GLU A 86 16.78 7.99 -14.99
CA GLU A 86 15.56 8.45 -14.30
C GLU A 86 14.63 7.30 -13.87
N LEU A 87 14.89 6.07 -14.30
CA LEU A 87 14.11 4.88 -13.95
C LEU A 87 14.81 3.98 -12.92
N GLU A 88 15.92 4.43 -12.32
CA GLU A 88 16.60 3.70 -11.27
C GLU A 88 15.84 3.81 -9.95
N GLY A 89 15.56 2.67 -9.33
CA GLY A 89 14.91 2.63 -8.03
C GLY A 89 14.83 1.22 -7.46
N TYR A 90 14.27 1.11 -6.27
CA TYR A 90 14.00 -0.19 -5.66
C TYR A 90 12.62 -0.70 -6.08
N SER A 91 12.52 -2.02 -6.20
CA SER A 91 11.23 -2.70 -6.06
C SER A 91 11.34 -3.78 -5.00
N MET A 92 10.22 -4.03 -4.33
CA MET A 92 10.11 -5.08 -3.35
C MET A 92 8.91 -5.98 -3.59
N PHE A 93 9.05 -7.23 -3.16
CA PHE A 93 7.99 -8.21 -3.19
C PHE A 93 8.08 -9.15 -1.99
N GLN A 94 6.97 -9.31 -1.27
CA GLN A 94 6.84 -10.22 -0.13
C GLN A 94 5.60 -11.09 -0.33
N PHE A 95 5.80 -12.41 -0.39
CA PHE A 95 4.70 -13.34 -0.23
C PHE A 95 4.18 -13.30 1.21
N ILE A 96 2.87 -13.31 1.37
CA ILE A 96 2.19 -13.55 2.64
C ILE A 96 1.28 -14.77 2.46
N GLU A 97 0.74 -15.33 3.53
CA GLU A 97 -0.11 -16.53 3.41
C GLU A 97 -1.23 -16.31 2.39
N THR A 98 -1.16 -17.06 1.28
CA THR A 98 -2.11 -17.05 0.14
C THR A 98 -2.25 -15.73 -0.64
N SER A 99 -1.32 -14.77 -0.49
CA SER A 99 -1.36 -13.49 -1.21
C SER A 99 0.02 -12.77 -1.25
N CYS A 100 0.08 -11.45 -1.50
CA CYS A 100 1.36 -10.74 -1.63
C CYS A 100 1.29 -9.24 -1.34
N ILE A 101 2.43 -8.67 -0.97
CA ILE A 101 2.68 -7.22 -0.88
C ILE A 101 3.79 -6.89 -1.86
N SER A 102 3.61 -5.82 -2.63
CA SER A 102 4.63 -5.33 -3.56
C SER A 102 4.74 -3.82 -3.49
N ALA A 103 5.94 -3.29 -3.73
CA ALA A 103 6.10 -1.86 -3.90
C ALA A 103 7.19 -1.50 -4.91
N HIS A 104 7.04 -0.33 -5.53
CA HIS A 104 8.08 0.34 -6.31
C HIS A 104 8.41 1.69 -5.69
N PHE A 105 9.71 1.99 -5.60
CA PHE A 105 10.25 3.19 -4.96
C PHE A 105 10.95 4.03 -6.02
N ASP A 106 10.27 5.06 -6.51
CA ASP A 106 10.79 5.98 -7.51
C ASP A 106 11.69 7.03 -6.83
N GLU A 107 12.99 6.95 -7.10
CA GLU A 107 13.99 7.83 -6.49
C GLU A 107 14.07 9.23 -7.17
N MET A 108 13.47 9.38 -8.34
CA MET A 108 13.74 10.51 -9.24
C MET A 108 12.52 11.43 -9.37
N VAL A 109 11.32 10.85 -9.45
CA VAL A 109 10.06 11.60 -9.52
C VAL A 109 9.46 11.70 -8.12
N ALA A 110 9.75 12.82 -7.47
CA ALA A 110 9.15 13.24 -6.19
C ALA A 110 9.33 12.27 -5.01
N ASN A 111 10.27 11.31 -5.07
CA ASN A 111 10.45 10.26 -4.05
C ASN A 111 9.13 9.53 -3.77
N THR A 112 8.53 9.00 -4.82
CA THR A 112 7.19 8.39 -4.76
C THR A 112 7.30 6.90 -4.48
N THR A 113 6.50 6.40 -3.54
CA THR A 113 6.36 4.96 -3.30
C THR A 113 4.99 4.49 -3.78
N TYR A 114 4.97 3.52 -4.67
CA TYR A 114 3.76 2.84 -5.15
C TYR A 114 3.64 1.52 -4.42
N LEU A 115 2.71 1.41 -3.47
CA LEU A 115 2.54 0.25 -2.59
C LEU A 115 1.23 -0.46 -2.90
N ASP A 116 1.30 -1.77 -3.15
CA ASP A 116 0.15 -2.66 -3.26
C ASP A 116 0.14 -3.66 -2.10
N ILE A 117 -0.97 -3.69 -1.36
CA ILE A 117 -1.24 -4.65 -0.30
C ILE A 117 -2.41 -5.51 -0.75
N PHE A 118 -2.11 -6.73 -1.19
CA PHE A 118 -3.14 -7.68 -1.57
C PHE A 118 -3.25 -8.79 -0.52
N SER A 119 -4.44 -8.92 0.07
CA SER A 119 -4.68 -9.83 1.18
C SER A 119 -6.02 -10.55 1.05
N CYS A 120 -6.06 -11.84 1.36
CA CYS A 120 -7.29 -12.64 1.50
C CYS A 120 -7.98 -12.49 2.86
N LYS A 121 -7.30 -11.87 3.84
CA LYS A 121 -7.88 -11.47 5.13
C LYS A 121 -8.19 -9.98 5.09
N TYR A 122 -9.30 -9.59 5.68
CA TYR A 122 -9.61 -8.18 5.82
C TYR A 122 -8.54 -7.47 6.66
N PHE A 123 -8.10 -6.30 6.20
CA PHE A 123 -7.29 -5.34 6.95
C PHE A 123 -7.85 -3.94 6.74
N ASN A 124 -7.59 -3.02 7.67
CA ASN A 124 -7.98 -1.62 7.51
C ASN A 124 -7.02 -0.92 6.52
N PRO A 125 -7.46 -0.56 5.30
CA PRO A 125 -6.58 0.05 4.31
C PRO A 125 -6.14 1.46 4.69
N TYR A 126 -6.94 2.18 5.50
CA TYR A 126 -6.57 3.50 6.00
C TYR A 126 -5.42 3.40 6.99
N GLU A 127 -5.51 2.50 7.97
CA GLU A 127 -4.41 2.30 8.93
C GLU A 127 -3.12 1.82 8.28
N ALA A 128 -3.21 0.94 7.28
CA ALA A 128 -2.04 0.50 6.52
C ALA A 128 -1.38 1.66 5.74
N SER A 129 -2.20 2.53 5.14
CA SER A 129 -1.72 3.70 4.39
C SER A 129 -1.08 4.74 5.32
N GLU A 130 -1.69 5.03 6.47
CA GLU A 130 -1.12 5.92 7.48
C GLU A 130 0.19 5.39 8.03
N PHE A 131 0.27 4.09 8.33
CA PHE A 131 1.51 3.46 8.75
C PHE A 131 2.62 3.62 7.69
N ALA A 132 2.30 3.41 6.41
CA ALA A 132 3.27 3.60 5.33
C ALA A 132 3.70 5.07 5.19
N LYS A 133 2.76 6.01 5.33
CA LYS A 133 3.05 7.45 5.34
C LYS A 133 4.00 7.82 6.48
N GLU A 134 3.73 7.35 7.69
CA GLU A 134 4.56 7.59 8.87
C GLU A 134 5.95 6.97 8.71
N PHE A 135 6.04 5.72 8.25
CA PHE A 135 7.32 5.02 8.11
C PHE A 135 8.23 5.66 7.07
N PHE A 136 7.68 6.03 5.90
CA PHE A 136 8.45 6.66 4.83
C PHE A 136 8.50 8.18 4.94
N GLU A 137 7.92 8.76 6.01
CA GLU A 137 7.80 10.21 6.22
C GLU A 137 7.24 10.94 4.98
N ALA A 138 6.27 10.31 4.31
CA ALA A 138 5.64 10.88 3.14
C ALA A 138 4.78 12.09 3.51
N LYS A 139 4.73 13.08 2.62
CA LYS A 139 3.92 14.29 2.85
C LYS A 139 2.43 13.96 2.83
N ASP A 140 2.01 13.17 1.86
CA ASP A 140 0.63 12.76 1.62
C ASP A 140 0.58 11.42 0.88
N TYR A 141 -0.62 10.83 0.79
CA TYR A 141 -0.88 9.68 -0.06
C TYR A 141 -2.24 9.74 -0.75
N ASN A 142 -2.34 9.03 -1.87
CA ASN A 142 -3.59 8.57 -2.46
C ASN A 142 -3.81 7.10 -2.12
N LEU A 143 -5.03 6.74 -1.75
CA LEU A 143 -5.45 5.36 -1.54
C LEU A 143 -6.57 5.03 -2.54
N THR A 144 -6.45 3.89 -3.19
CA THR A 144 -7.57 3.21 -3.83
C THR A 144 -7.68 1.79 -3.28
N TYR A 145 -8.89 1.26 -3.19
CA TYR A 145 -9.08 -0.14 -2.82
C TYR A 145 -10.02 -0.85 -3.79
N THR A 146 -9.88 -2.17 -3.85
CA THR A 146 -10.73 -3.03 -4.67
C THR A 146 -11.01 -4.33 -3.93
N LEU A 147 -12.29 -4.62 -3.70
CA LEU A 147 -12.74 -5.93 -3.24
C LEU A 147 -12.59 -6.93 -4.40
N ARG A 148 -11.88 -8.02 -4.15
CA ARG A 148 -11.64 -9.10 -5.10
C ARG A 148 -12.71 -10.16 -4.87
N LYS A 149 -13.47 -10.49 -5.91
CA LYS A 149 -14.61 -11.42 -5.88
C LYS A 149 -14.32 -12.62 -6.77
#